data_AF-A0A2W6BIX6-F1
#
_entry.id   AF-A0A2W6BIX6-F1
#
_cell.length_a   1.000
_cell.length_b   1.000
_cell.length_c   1.000
_cell.angle_alpha   90.00
_cell.angle_beta   90.00
_cell.angle_gamma   90.00
#
_symmetry.space_group_name_H-M   'P 1'
#
loop_
_entity.id
_entity.type
_entity.pdbx_description
1 polymer ?
#
loop_
_entity_poly.entity_id
_entity_poly.type
_entity_poly.pdbx_seq_one_letter_code
_entity_poly.pdbx_strand_id
1 'polypeptide(L)' 'MSVALVLNCCGQRCPQPIIQLARQIAEVSIGDTVRVLADDPAAAHDIPAWCRMRGQRFCGADLTGAIPAFHVQRCN' A
#
# COMPACT_ATOMS: atom_id res chain seq x y z
N MET A 1 -10.13 2.06 12.22
CA MET A 1 -8.87 1.95 11.46
C MET A 1 -8.48 3.36 11.05
N SER A 2 -7.45 3.93 11.68
CA SER A 2 -6.98 5.27 11.35
C SER A 2 -5.97 5.16 10.22
N VAL A 3 -6.24 5.82 9.09
CA VAL A 3 -5.27 5.91 7.99
C VAL A 3 -4.32 7.05 8.32
N ALA A 4 -3.04 6.73 8.53
CA ALA A 4 -2.02 7.72 8.88
C ALA A 4 -1.43 8.40 7.65
N LEU A 5 -1.41 7.70 6.50
CA LEU A 5 -0.81 8.19 5.27
C LEU A 5 -1.55 7.67 4.04
N VAL A 6 -1.69 8.52 3.03
CA VAL A 6 -2.24 8.17 1.73
C VAL A 6 -1.18 8.39 0.66
N LEU A 7 -0.84 7.34 -0.09
CA LEU A 7 0.10 7.36 -1.19
C LEU A 7 -0.66 7.33 -2.51
N ASN A 8 -0.44 8.32 -3.37
CA ASN A 8 -0.99 8.32 -4.71
C ASN A 8 0.07 7.84 -5.71
N CYS A 9 -0.10 6.61 -6.18
CA CYS A 9 0.77 5.96 -7.15
C CYS A 9 0.07 5.75 -8.51
N CYS A 10 -0.99 6.50 -8.81
CA CYS A 10 -1.68 6.40 -10.10
C CYS A 10 -0.77 6.79 -11.27
N GLY A 11 -0.85 6.04 -12.36
CA GLY A 11 0.03 6.22 -13.52
C GLY A 11 1.46 5.71 -13.31
N GLN A 12 1.79 5.21 -12.10
CA GLN A 12 3.06 4.53 -11.84
C GLN A 12 2.89 3.03 -12.06
N ARG A 13 3.78 2.43 -12.87
CA ARG A 13 3.81 0.99 -13.10
C ARG A 13 4.80 0.30 -12.18
N CYS A 14 4.60 -0.99 -11.94
CA CYS A 14 5.57 -1.82 -11.23
C CYS A 14 7.01 -1.61 -11.77
N PRO A 15 8.02 -1.40 -10.88
CA PRO A 15 7.99 -1.53 -9.41
C PRO A 15 7.77 -0.23 -8.63
N GLN A 16 7.43 0.89 -9.28
CA GLN A 16 7.37 2.21 -8.64
C GLN A 16 6.41 2.30 -7.43
N PRO A 17 5.16 1.78 -7.48
CA PRO A 17 4.25 1.81 -6.33
C PRO A 17 4.82 1.11 -5.09
N ILE A 18 5.52 0.00 -5.29
CA ILE A 18 6.14 -0.77 -4.21
C ILE A 18 7.33 -0.02 -3.61
N ILE A 19 8.14 0.64 -4.42
CA ILE A 19 9.25 1.47 -3.95
C ILE A 19 8.72 2.64 -3.11
N GLN A 20 7.66 3.31 -3.56
CA GLN A 20 7.05 4.40 -2.80
C GLN A 20 6.46 3.90 -1.47
N LEU A 21 5.70 2.80 -1.51
CA LEU A 21 5.17 2.16 -0.31
C LEU A 21 6.28 1.83 0.68
N ALA A 22 7.36 1.19 0.23
CA ALA A 22 8.47 0.77 1.08
C ALA A 22 9.21 1.94 1.74
N ARG A 23 9.32 3.08 1.06
CA ARG A 23 9.95 4.29 1.61
C ARG A 23 9.05 4.95 2.66
N GLN A 24 7.77 5.10 2.34
CA GLN A 24 6.84 5.91 3.11
C GLN A 24 6.26 5.17 4.31
N ILE A 25 6.12 3.84 4.24
CA ILE A 25 5.70 3.04 5.39
C ILE A 25 6.74 3.05 6.52
N ALA A 26 8.01 3.35 6.22
CA ALA A 26 9.03 3.53 7.25
C ALA A 26 8.85 4.82 8.06
N GLU A 27 8.04 5.77 7.57
CA GLU A 27 7.78 7.06 8.21
C GLU A 27 6.53 7.03 9.13
N VAL A 28 5.63 6.05 8.99
CA VAL A 28 4.44 5.92 9.84
C VAL A 28 4.72 5.08 11.10
N SER A 29 3.93 5.22 12.17
CA SER A 29 4.16 4.46 13.40
C SER A 29 3.77 2.98 13.23
N ILE A 30 4.34 2.09 14.04
CA ILE A 30 3.90 0.69 14.10
C ILE A 30 2.44 0.67 14.55
N GLY A 31 1.60 -0.06 13.82
CA GLY A 31 0.14 -0.12 14.02
C GLY A 31 -0.64 0.81 13.09
N ASP A 32 0.00 1.81 12.49
CA ASP A 32 -0.66 2.71 11.54
C ASP A 32 -0.89 2.05 10.19
N THR A 33 -1.91 2.53 9.48
CA THR A 33 -2.26 2.05 8.14
C THR A 33 -1.94 3.09 7.08
N VAL A 34 -1.25 2.65 6.03
CA VAL A 34 -1.00 3.38 4.79
C VAL A 34 -2.03 2.94 3.75
N ARG A 35 -2.66 3.92 3.09
CA ARG A 35 -3.56 3.70 1.95
C ARG A 35 -2.81 4.00 0.66
N VAL A 36 -2.64 3.01 -0.21
CA VAL A 36 -1.98 3.14 -1.51
C VAL A 36 -3.02 3.18 -2.61
N LEU A 37 -3.13 4.28 -3.33
CA LEU A 37 -3.97 4.42 -4.52
C LEU A 37 -3.15 4.02 -5.75
N ALA A 38 -3.55 2.97 -6.45
CA ALA A 38 -2.85 2.50 -7.65
C ALA A 38 -3.85 1.96 -8.67
N ASP A 39 -3.71 2.39 -9.92
CA ASP A 39 -4.50 1.94 -11.07
C ASP A 39 -3.88 0.75 -11.81
N ASP A 40 -2.63 0.39 -11.48
CA ASP A 40 -1.93 -0.76 -12.03
C ASP A 40 -2.54 -2.08 -11.50
N PRO A 41 -3.06 -2.98 -12.38
CA PRO A 41 -3.56 -4.28 -11.94
C PRO A 41 -2.50 -5.15 -11.26
N ALA A 42 -1.21 -4.93 -11.53
CA ALA A 42 -0.13 -5.64 -10.86
C ALA A 42 -0.07 -5.31 -9.36
N ALA A 43 -0.49 -4.10 -8.95
CA ALA A 43 -0.47 -3.68 -7.54
C ALA A 43 -1.31 -4.60 -6.64
N ALA A 44 -2.39 -5.18 -7.17
CA ALA A 44 -3.23 -6.13 -6.44
C ALA A 44 -2.48 -7.43 -6.06
N HIS A 45 -1.44 -7.82 -6.81
CA HIS A 45 -0.60 -8.97 -6.50
C HIS A 45 0.69 -8.56 -5.79
N ASP A 46 1.32 -7.47 -6.23
CA ASP A 46 2.62 -7.02 -5.75
C ASP A 46 2.55 -6.48 -4.30
N ILE A 47 1.49 -5.75 -3.94
CA ILE A 47 1.36 -5.19 -2.58
C ILE A 47 1.22 -6.31 -1.54
N PRO A 48 0.32 -7.30 -1.69
CA PRO A 48 0.25 -8.42 -0.75
C PRO A 48 1.54 -9.24 -0.69
N ALA A 49 2.21 -9.46 -1.84
CA ALA A 49 3.49 -10.17 -1.88
C ALA A 49 4.57 -9.41 -1.10
N TRP A 50 4.69 -8.11 -1.33
CA TRP A 50 5.62 -7.24 -0.61
C TRP A 50 5.33 -7.20 0.89
N CYS A 51 4.06 -7.14 1.30
CA CYS A 51 3.66 -7.18 2.70
C CYS A 51 4.17 -8.45 3.39
N ARG A 52 3.97 -9.62 2.75
CA ARG A 52 4.48 -10.91 3.26
C ARG A 52 6.01 -10.93 3.37
N MET A 53 6.71 -10.40 2.37
CA MET A 53 8.18 -10.36 2.36
C MET A 53 8.78 -9.43 3.42
N ARG A 54 8.11 -8.33 3.75
CA ARG A 54 8.62 -7.28 4.66
C ARG A 54 8.01 -7.35 6.06
N GLY A 55 7.17 -8.35 6.34
CA GLY A 55 6.51 -8.52 7.63
C GLY A 55 5.46 -7.45 7.93
N GLN A 56 4.86 -6.86 6.88
CA GLN A 56 3.76 -5.91 7.01
C GLN A 56 2.41 -6.63 6.84
N ARG A 57 1.33 -6.03 7.32
CA ARG A 57 -0.01 -6.59 7.19
C ARG A 57 -0.75 -5.95 6.03
N PHE A 58 -1.15 -6.75 5.05
CA PHE A 58 -2.14 -6.32 4.07
C PHE A 58 -3.54 -6.37 4.70
N CYS A 59 -4.20 -5.22 4.81
CA CYS A 59 -5.53 -5.08 5.42
C CYS A 59 -6.67 -5.28 4.42
N GLY A 60 -6.40 -5.17 3.12
CA GLY A 60 -7.39 -5.37 2.07
C GLY A 60 -7.29 -4.34 0.95
N ALA A 61 -8.05 -4.58 -0.12
CA ALA A 61 -8.23 -3.64 -1.21
C ALA A 61 -9.67 -3.11 -1.20
N ASP A 62 -9.81 -1.82 -1.47
CA ASP A 62 -11.07 -1.16 -1.76
C ASP A 62 -11.08 -0.80 -3.25
N LEU A 63 -11.91 -1.54 -4.00
CA LEU A 63 -12.09 -1.38 -5.44
C LEU A 63 -13.39 -0.65 -5.79
N THR A 64 -14.10 -0.12 -4.78
CA THR A 64 -15.42 0.52 -4.98
C THR A 64 -15.30 1.97 -5.45
N GLY A 65 -14.14 2.60 -5.21
CA GLY A 65 -13.85 3.97 -5.64
C GLY A 65 -13.40 4.07 -7.10
N ALA A 66 -13.28 5.32 -7.59
CA ALA A 66 -12.79 5.60 -8.94
C ALA A 66 -11.36 5.08 -9.21
N ILE A 67 -10.57 4.93 -8.14
CA ILE A 67 -9.20 4.43 -8.19
C ILE A 67 -9.07 3.33 -7.12
N PRO A 68 -8.52 2.14 -7.48
CA PRO A 68 -8.26 1.09 -6.51
C PRO A 68 -7.37 1.56 -5.36
N ALA A 69 -7.77 1.25 -4.13
CA ALA A 69 -7.03 1.59 -2.93
C ALA A 69 -6.62 0.33 -2.17
N PHE A 70 -5.36 0.23 -1.76
CA PHE A 70 -4.80 -0.90 -1.02
C PHE A 70 -4.38 -0.44 0.37
N HIS A 71 -4.86 -1.10 1.40
CA HIS A 71 -4.55 -0.76 2.79
C HIS A 71 -3.46 -1.67 3.34
N VAL A 72 -2.38 -1.08 3.85
CA VAL A 72 -1.23 -1.77 4.40
C VAL A 72 -0.94 -1.23 5.79
N GLN A 73 -0.98 -2.08 6.81
CA GLN A 73 -0.63 -1.74 8.17
C GLN A 73 0.83 -2.05 8.45
N ARG A 74 1.53 -1.08 9.05
CA ARG A 74 2.89 -1.25 9.54
C ARG A 74 2.89 -2.15 10.78
N CYS A 75 3.70 -3.21 10.78
CA CYS A 75 3.78 -4.16 11.90
C CYS A 75 5.17 -4.27 12.54
N ASN A 76 6.21 -3.66 11.96
CA ASN A 76 7.59 -3.69 12.48
C ASN A 76 8.33 -2.37 12.30
#